data_AF-A0A418W0Z9-F1
#
_entry.id   AF-A0A418W0Z9-F1
#
_cell.length_a   1.000
_cell.length_b   1.000
_cell.length_c   1.000
_cell.angle_alpha   90.00
_cell.angle_beta   90.00
_cell.angle_gamma   90.00
#
_symmetry.space_group_name_H-M   'P 1'
#
loop_
_entity.id
_entity.type
_entity.pdbx_description
1 polymer ?
#
loop_
_entity_poly.entity_id
_entity_poly.type
_entity_poly.pdbx_seq_one_letter_code
_entity_poly.pdbx_strand_id
1 'polypeptide(L)' 'MSNAPTWTKETPYSYAVEQGRCRVELQYEEDGLRSGWAVYAGENLIRRCAELIQARVVAMAVVAGREP' A
#
# COMPACT_ATOMS: atom_id res chain seq x y z
N MET A 1 -3.55 -23.55 -0.36
CA MET A 1 -3.08 -22.33 0.32
C MET A 1 -3.94 -21.18 -0.15
N SER A 2 -4.61 -20.48 0.75
CA SER A 2 -5.46 -19.34 0.39
C SER A 2 -4.56 -18.26 -0.21
N ASN A 3 -4.75 -17.93 -1.49
CA ASN A 3 -4.08 -16.79 -2.13
C ASN A 3 -4.71 -15.47 -1.66
N ALA A 4 -5.02 -15.38 -0.37
CA ALA A 4 -5.62 -14.21 0.22
C ALA A 4 -4.51 -13.20 0.54
N PRO A 5 -4.75 -11.90 0.31
CA PRO A 5 -3.82 -10.86 0.69
C PRO A 5 -3.60 -10.89 2.21
N THR A 6 -2.34 -10.92 2.64
CA THR A 6 -1.95 -10.83 4.04
C THR A 6 -1.59 -9.40 4.35
N TRP A 7 -2.24 -8.81 5.35
CA TRP A 7 -1.95 -7.45 5.82
C TRP A 7 -1.07 -7.51 7.06
N THR A 8 0.07 -6.85 6.99
CA THR A 8 1.02 -6.71 8.08
C THR A 8 1.10 -5.24 8.49
N LYS A 9 0.90 -4.97 9.78
CA LYS A 9 1.14 -3.63 10.34
C LYS A 9 2.59 -3.58 10.82
N GLU A 10 3.43 -2.84 10.11
CA GLU A 10 4.85 -2.71 10.43
C GLU A 10 5.04 -1.65 11.52
N THR A 11 4.38 -0.49 11.36
CA THR A 11 4.39 0.61 12.34
C THR A 11 2.99 1.26 12.43
N PRO A 12 2.76 2.25 13.32
CA PRO A 12 1.52 3.03 13.30
C PRO A 12 1.25 3.75 11.97
N TYR A 13 2.30 4.02 11.20
CA TYR A 13 2.30 4.82 9.97
C TYR A 13 2.75 4.04 8.74
N SER A 14 2.86 2.71 8.86
CA SER A 14 3.23 1.86 7.73
C SER A 14 2.58 0.49 7.80
N TYR A 15 2.16 0.01 6.64
CA TYR A 15 1.55 -1.29 6.44
C TYR A 15 2.18 -1.97 5.23
N ALA A 16 2.28 -3.28 5.26
CA ALA A 16 2.60 -4.09 4.10
C ALA A 16 1.40 -4.98 3.74
N VAL A 17 1.18 -5.21 2.46
CA VAL A 17 0.25 -6.20 1.96
C VAL A 17 0.96 -7.14 1.00
N GLU A 18 0.77 -8.43 1.22
CA GLU A 18 1.47 -9.49 0.48
C GLU A 18 0.47 -10.48 -0.13
N GLN A 19 0.63 -10.77 -1.41
CA GLN A 19 -0.11 -11.81 -2.12
C GLN A 19 0.82 -12.55 -3.07
N GLY A 20 1.06 -13.84 -2.81
CA GLY A 20 2.02 -14.64 -3.58
C GLY A 20 3.43 -14.07 -3.49
N ARG A 21 3.97 -13.60 -4.62
CA ARG A 21 5.31 -12.96 -4.70
C ARG A 21 5.25 -11.42 -4.75
N CYS A 22 4.06 -10.84 -4.72
CA CYS A 22 3.88 -9.40 -4.74
C CYS A 22 3.77 -8.88 -3.30
N ARG A 23 4.56 -7.85 -2.98
CA ARG A 23 4.49 -7.08 -1.76
C ARG A 23 4.29 -5.62 -2.12
N VAL A 24 3.34 -4.97 -1.44
CA VAL A 24 3.06 -3.55 -1.58
C VAL A 24 3.10 -2.93 -0.21
N GLU A 25 3.70 -1.75 -0.11
CA GLU A 25 3.89 -1.02 1.13
C GLU A 25 3.05 0.26 1.11
N LEU A 26 2.40 0.56 2.21
CA LEU A 26 1.67 1.79 2.43
C LEU A 26 2.42 2.56 3.51
N GLN A 27 2.83 3.79 3.21
CA GLN A 27 3.54 4.65 4.14
C GLN A 27 2.80 5.96 4.28
N TYR A 28 2.58 6.40 5.51
CA TYR A 28 2.06 7.73 5.76
C TYR A 28 3.21 8.73 5.67
N GLU A 29 3.06 9.71 4.79
CA GLU A 29 4.02 10.77 4.52
C GLU A 29 3.42 12.13 4.93
N GLU A 30 4.19 12.92 5.66
CA GLU A 30 3.87 14.30 5.98
C GLU A 30 4.75 15.22 5.12
N ASP A 31 4.21 15.74 4.02
CA ASP A 31 4.96 16.61 3.09
C ASP A 31 4.68 18.10 3.37
N GLY A 32 4.77 18.54 4.64
CA GLY A 32 4.73 19.93 5.12
C GLY A 32 3.47 20.78 4.86
N LEU A 33 2.73 20.50 3.79
CA LEU A 33 1.54 21.16 3.28
C LEU A 33 0.39 20.16 3.07
N ARG A 34 0.70 18.87 2.90
CA ARG A 34 -0.26 17.79 2.71
C ARG A 34 0.27 16.53 3.37
N SER A 35 -0.54 15.92 4.24
CA SER A 35 -0.28 14.60 4.76
C SER A 35 -1.13 13.57 4.01
N GLY A 36 -0.60 12.37 3.81
CA GLY A 36 -1.30 11.32 3.08
C GLY A 36 -0.58 9.99 3.09
N TRP A 37 -1.13 9.02 2.37
CA TRP A 37 -0.62 7.68 2.25
C TRP A 37 -0.02 7.46 0.86
N ALA A 38 1.26 7.12 0.82
CA ALA A 38 1.96 6.69 -0.37
C ALA A 38 1.92 5.15 -0.47
N VAL A 39 1.65 4.65 -1.67
CA VAL A 39 1.62 3.22 -1.99
C VAL A 39 2.82 2.88 -2.86
N TYR A 40 3.63 1.93 -2.41
CA TYR A 40 4.88 1.52 -3.03
C TYR A 40 4.85 0.05 -3.43
N ALA A 41 5.38 -0.26 -4.62
CA ALA A 41 5.69 -1.63 -5.03
C ALA A 41 7.21 -1.78 -5.15
N GLY A 42 7.84 -2.23 -4.06
CA GLY A 42 9.29 -2.09 -3.88
C GLY A 42 9.67 -0.61 -3.85
N GLU A 43 10.63 -0.21 -4.68
CA GLU A 43 11.11 1.18 -4.75
C GLU A 43 10.21 2.11 -5.58
N ASN A 44 9.18 1.57 -6.26
CA ASN A 44 8.33 2.35 -7.15
C ASN A 44 7.13 2.93 -6.40
N LEU A 45 7.01 4.26 -6.38
CA LEU A 45 5.80 4.93 -5.95
C LEU A 45 4.69 4.71 -6.99
N ILE A 46 3.63 4.04 -6.56
CA ILE A 46 2.45 3.76 -7.39
C ILE A 46 1.47 4.93 -7.34
N ARG A 47 1.11 5.37 -6.12
CA ARG A 47 0.08 6.41 -5.93
C ARG A 47 0.18 7.06 -4.56
N ARG A 48 -0.20 8.34 -4.51
CA ARG A 48 -0.49 9.05 -3.25
C ARG A 48 -2.00 9.18 -3.06
N CYS A 49 -2.44 8.91 -1.84
CA CYS A 49 -3.82 8.93 -1.41
C CYS A 49 -3.96 9.85 -0.19
N ALA A 50 -5.07 10.56 -0.05
CA ALA A 50 -5.29 11.35 1.17
C ALA A 50 -5.56 10.43 2.37
N GLU A 51 -6.36 9.39 2.13
CA GLU A 51 -6.87 8.51 3.19
C GLU A 51 -6.30 7.09 3.09
N LEU A 52 -6.11 6.44 4.24
CA LEU A 52 -5.65 5.05 4.31
C LEU A 52 -6.59 4.12 3.52
N ILE A 53 -7.90 4.35 3.57
CA ILE A 53 -8.88 3.52 2.86
C ILE A 53 -8.64 3.51 1.34
N GLN A 54 -8.25 4.64 0.76
CA GLN A 54 -7.92 4.76 -0.66
C GLN A 54 -6.63 4.01 -0.98
N ALA A 55 -5.60 4.19 -0.15
CA ALA A 55 -4.33 3.48 -0.30
C ALA A 55 -4.52 1.96 -0.21
N ARG A 56 -5.45 1.47 0.64
CA ARG A 56 -5.78 0.05 0.74
C ARG A 56 -6.42 -0.50 -0.52
N VAL A 57 -7.33 0.24 -1.15
CA VAL A 57 -7.95 -0.18 -2.42
C VAL A 57 -6.90 -0.29 -3.52
N VAL A 58 -6.00 0.71 -3.62
CA VAL A 58 -4.89 0.71 -4.59
C VAL A 58 -3.96 -0.46 -4.35
N ALA A 59 -3.52 -0.66 -3.10
CA ALA A 59 -2.60 -1.74 -2.78
C ALA A 59 -3.19 -3.11 -3.08
N MET A 60 -4.50 -3.30 -2.82
CA MET A 60 -5.22 -4.51 -3.20
C MET A 60 -5.26 -4.74 -4.71
N ALA A 61 -5.47 -3.69 -5.51
CA ALA A 61 -5.45 -3.80 -6.96
C ALA A 61 -4.06 -4.24 -7.45
N VAL A 62 -2.99 -3.63 -6.93
CA VAL A 62 -1.61 -3.94 -7.29
C VAL A 62 -1.23 -5.38 -6.94
N VAL A 63 -1.49 -5.85 -5.71
CA VAL A 63 -1.14 -7.23 -5.33
C VAL A 63 -1.96 -8.28 -6.09
N ALA A 64 -3.16 -7.91 -6.54
CA ALA A 64 -4.00 -8.75 -7.41
C ALA A 64 -3.58 -8.71 -8.89
N GLY A 65 -2.52 -7.98 -9.25
CA GLY A 65 -2.04 -7.83 -10.62
C GLY A 65 -2.96 -6.99 -11.52
N ARG A 66 -3.76 -6.10 -10.92
CA ARG A 66 -4.59 -5.12 -11.65
C ARG A 66 -3.86 -3.79 -11.69
N GLU A 67 -3.85 -3.14 -12.84
CA GLU A 67 -3.29 -1.80 -12.96
C GLU A 67 -4.15 -0.80 -12.13
N PRO A 68 -3.55 0.00 -11.22
CA PRO A 68 -4.23 0.90 -10.28
C PRO A 68 -4.60 2.30 -10.83
#